data_AF-A0A9D4E355-F1
#
_entry.id   AF-A0A9D4E355-F1
#
_cell.length_a   1.000
_cell.length_b   1.000
_cell.length_c   1.000
_cell.angle_alpha   90.00
_cell.angle_beta   90.00
_cell.angle_gamma   90.00
#
_symmetry.space_group_name_H-M   'P 1'
#
loop_
_entity.id
_entity.type
_entity.pdbx_description
1 polymer ?
#
loop_
_entity_poly.entity_id
_entity_poly.type
_entity_poly.pdbx_seq_one_letter_code
_entity_poly.pdbx_strand_id
1 'polypeptide(L)'
;MGQGEGQGYGKGRGGLCPGLLWGILWFLILIFLGWPIAFFVAWWYIFLQPFSACIGPLKGVCEALLKVVQLPLTCAENMVAMKPLCG
;
A
#
# COMPACT_ATOMS: atom_id res chain seq x y z
N MET A 1 11.73 5.19 11.99
CA MET A 1 10.63 4.36 11.45
C MET A 1 11.15 3.81 10.12
N GLY A 2 11.98 2.78 10.04
CA GLY A 2 12.05 1.55 10.83
C GLY A 2 11.40 0.43 10.02
N GLN A 3 12.22 -0.50 9.51
CA GLN A 3 11.85 -1.80 8.92
C GLN A 3 11.38 -1.77 7.44
N GLY A 4 11.88 -2.61 6.53
CA GLY A 4 12.84 -3.69 6.64
C GLY A 4 13.26 -4.18 5.24
N GLU A 5 14.46 -4.75 5.20
CA GLU A 5 15.06 -5.39 4.03
C GLU A 5 14.24 -6.64 3.64
N GLY A 6 14.06 -6.84 2.33
CA GLY A 6 13.46 -8.05 1.78
C GLY A 6 14.09 -8.37 0.44
N GLN A 7 15.24 -9.05 0.47
CA GLN A 7 15.84 -9.66 -0.71
C GLN A 7 14.90 -10.75 -1.24
N GLY A 8 14.50 -10.61 -2.51
CA GLY A 8 13.85 -11.65 -3.29
C GLY A 8 14.54 -11.80 -4.63
N TYR A 9 15.71 -12.43 -4.62
CA TYR A 9 16.42 -12.88 -5.82
C TYR A 9 15.63 -14.02 -6.48
N GLY A 10 15.39 -13.95 -7.79
CA GLY A 10 14.67 -15.03 -8.48
C GLY A 10 14.40 -14.84 -9.96
N LYS A 11 15.38 -14.37 -10.75
CA LYS A 11 15.32 -14.50 -12.22
C LYS A 11 15.66 -15.94 -12.61
N GLY A 12 14.73 -16.86 -12.42
CA GLY A 12 14.83 -18.27 -12.82
C GLY A 12 13.68 -18.65 -13.73
N ARG A 13 13.98 -18.91 -15.00
CA ARG A 13 13.05 -19.50 -15.97
C ARG A 13 12.65 -20.91 -15.49
N GLY A 14 11.35 -21.15 -15.28
CA GLY A 14 10.77 -22.48 -15.11
C GLY A 14 10.47 -22.91 -13.66
N GLY A 15 9.19 -23.07 -13.33
CA GLY A 15 8.69 -23.65 -12.06
C GLY A 15 7.98 -22.63 -11.15
N LEU A 16 6.65 -22.54 -11.23
CA LEU A 16 5.82 -21.58 -10.48
C LEU A 16 5.75 -21.95 -8.99
N CYS A 17 6.52 -21.29 -8.13
CA CYS A 17 6.27 -21.33 -6.69
C CYS A 17 4.98 -20.54 -6.39
N PRO A 18 3.99 -21.11 -5.65
CA PRO A 18 2.72 -20.46 -5.37
C PRO A 18 2.88 -19.06 -4.75
N GLY A 19 3.89 -18.85 -3.91
CA GLY A 19 4.18 -17.57 -3.25
C GLY A 19 4.59 -16.44 -4.19
N LEU A 20 5.24 -16.74 -5.33
CA LEU A 20 5.63 -15.71 -6.30
C LEU A 20 4.41 -15.21 -7.08
N LEU A 21 3.48 -16.11 -7.43
CA LEU A 21 2.22 -15.74 -8.08
C LEU A 21 1.39 -14.83 -7.16
N TRP A 22 1.36 -15.14 -5.87
CA TRP A 22 0.71 -14.30 -4.85
C TRP A 22 1.36 -12.91 -4.73
N GLY A 23 2.70 -12.83 -4.77
CA GLY A 23 3.41 -11.54 -4.78
C GLY A 23 3.08 -10.71 -6.03
N ILE A 24 3.06 -11.31 -7.21
CA ILE A 24 2.71 -10.62 -8.47
C ILE A 24 1.26 -10.12 -8.44
N LEU A 25 0.34 -10.89 -7.85
CA LEU A 25 -1.06 -10.50 -7.73
C LEU A 25 -1.25 -9.30 -6.79
N TRP A 26 -0.54 -9.26 -5.65
CA TRP A 26 -0.46 -8.08 -4.79
C TRP A 26 0.18 -6.87 -5.50
N PHE A 27 1.16 -7.09 -6.37
CA PHE A 27 1.81 -6.02 -7.13
C PHE A 27 0.86 -5.40 -8.15
N LEU A 28 0.06 -6.22 -8.84
CA LEU A 28 -1.01 -5.75 -9.72
C LEU A 28 -2.02 -4.90 -8.94
N ILE A 29 -2.46 -5.34 -7.77
CA ILE A 29 -3.40 -4.58 -6.92
C ILE A 29 -2.79 -3.25 -6.47
N LEU A 30 -1.50 -3.23 -6.11
CA LEU A 30 -0.79 -2.01 -5.74
C LEU A 30 -0.74 -1.01 -6.91
N ILE A 31 -0.40 -1.48 -8.12
CA ILE A 31 -0.29 -0.62 -9.31
C ILE A 31 -1.66 -0.13 -9.81
N PHE A 32 -2.69 -0.98 -9.82
CA PHE A 32 -4.00 -0.65 -10.41
C PHE A 32 -4.95 0.05 -9.43
N LEU A 33 -4.86 -0.26 -8.13
CA LEU A 33 -5.72 0.31 -7.10
C LEU A 33 -4.95 1.26 -6.19
N GLY A 34 -3.83 0.81 -5.63
CA GLY A 34 -3.06 1.60 -4.67
C GLY A 34 -2.57 2.93 -5.26
N TRP A 35 -2.01 2.90 -6.47
CA TRP A 35 -1.44 4.07 -7.12
C TRP A 35 -2.47 5.17 -7.45
N PRO A 36 -3.60 4.91 -8.15
CA PRO A 36 -4.57 5.96 -8.43
C PRO A 36 -5.25 6.47 -7.16
N ILE A 37 -5.60 5.58 -6.23
CA ILE A 37 -6.27 5.98 -4.99
C ILE A 37 -5.35 6.90 -4.17
N ALA A 38 -4.07 6.53 -3.98
CA ALA A 38 -3.12 7.37 -3.27
C ALA A 38 -2.92 8.74 -3.93
N PHE A 39 -2.96 8.81 -5.27
CA PHE A 39 -2.81 10.06 -6.01
C PHE A 39 -3.99 11.01 -5.78
N PHE A 40 -5.22 10.51 -5.86
CA PHE A 40 -6.44 11.29 -5.58
C PHE A 40 -6.50 11.76 -4.11
N VAL A 41 -6.13 10.87 -3.20
CA VAL A 41 -6.14 11.10 -1.74
C VAL A 41 -5.07 12.10 -1.32
N ALA A 42 -3.88 12.06 -1.90
CA ALA A 42 -2.80 13.01 -1.62
C ALA A 42 -3.20 14.45 -1.97
N TRP A 43 -3.88 14.64 -3.10
CA TRP A 43 -4.40 15.96 -3.49
C TRP A 43 -5.40 16.49 -2.45
N TRP A 44 -6.36 15.66 -2.03
CA TRP A 44 -7.34 16.04 -1.01
C TRP A 44 -6.69 16.29 0.35
N TYR A 45 -5.66 15.53 0.70
CA TYR A 45 -4.93 15.66 1.96
C TYR A 45 -4.25 17.02 2.08
N ILE A 46 -3.56 17.47 1.03
CA ILE A 46 -2.89 18.79 1.00
C ILE A 46 -3.92 19.91 1.17
N PHE A 47 -5.10 19.79 0.56
CA PHE A 47 -6.15 20.79 0.66
C PHE A 47 -6.81 20.82 2.05
N LEU A 48 -6.98 19.66 2.69
CA LEU A 48 -7.60 19.52 4.02
C LEU A 48 -6.63 19.79 5.18
N GLN A 49 -5.32 19.75 4.94
CA GLN A 49 -4.27 19.96 5.94
C GLN A 49 -4.41 21.26 6.77
N PRO A 50 -4.66 22.44 6.17
CA PRO A 50 -4.89 23.67 6.94
C PRO A 50 -6.23 23.64 7.70
N PHE A 51 -7.28 23.04 7.13
CA PHE A 51 -8.58 22.92 7.81
C PHE A 51 -8.53 21.97 9.01
N SER A 52 -7.70 20.93 8.95
CA SER A 52 -7.44 20.02 10.07
C SER A 52 -6.78 20.70 11.27
N ALA A 53 -6.05 21.80 11.07
CA ALA A 53 -5.45 22.56 12.17
C ALA A 53 -6.47 23.44 12.90
N CYS A 54 -7.55 23.85 12.22
CA CYS A 54 -8.59 24.72 12.78
C CYS A 54 -9.83 23.97 13.27
N ILE A 55 -10.12 22.77 12.75
CA ILE A 55 -11.35 22.02 13.01
C ILE A 55 -11.01 20.63 13.58
N GLY A 56 -11.21 20.43 14.89
CA GLY A 56 -10.97 19.18 15.60
C GLY A 56 -11.55 17.90 14.97
N PRO A 57 -12.81 17.88 14.47
CA PRO A 57 -13.36 16.67 13.84
C PRO A 57 -12.74 16.31 12.48
N LEU A 58 -12.04 17.23 11.80
CA LEU A 58 -11.34 16.90 10.54
C LEU A 58 -10.14 15.98 10.77
N LYS A 59 -9.65 15.86 12.00
CA LYS A 59 -8.56 14.95 12.37
C LYS A 59 -8.89 13.50 12.02
N GLY A 60 -10.15 13.08 12.17
CA GLY A 60 -10.61 11.74 11.78
C GLY A 60 -10.54 11.50 10.27
N VAL A 61 -10.80 12.55 9.47
CA VAL A 61 -10.69 12.49 8.00
C VAL A 61 -9.22 12.37 7.60
N CYS A 62 -8.33 13.18 8.17
CA CYS A 62 -6.89 13.08 7.93
C CYS A 62 -6.31 11.71 8.30
N GLU A 63 -6.73 11.11 9.42
CA GLU A 63 -6.33 9.75 9.81
C GLU A 63 -6.80 8.68 8.81
N ALA A 64 -8.04 8.78 8.33
CA ALA A 64 -8.55 7.89 7.30
C ALA A 64 -7.77 8.04 5.98
N LEU A 65 -7.45 9.27 5.60
CA LEU A 65 -6.70 9.61 4.40
C LEU A 65 -5.25 9.08 4.48
N LEU A 66 -4.61 9.20 5.64
CA LEU A 66 -3.30 8.61 5.93
C LEU A 66 -3.32 7.09 5.83
N LYS A 67 -4.35 6.44 6.39
CA LYS A 67 -4.55 4.99 6.25
C LYS A 67 -4.66 4.55 4.80
N VAL A 68 -5.39 5.31 3.98
CA VAL A 68 -5.56 5.01 2.56
C VAL A 68 -4.25 5.23 1.79
N VAL A 69 -3.48 6.28 2.11
CA VAL A 69 -2.15 6.52 1.50
C VAL A 69 -1.13 5.44 1.89
N GLN A 70 -1.32 4.80 3.05
CA GLN A 70 -0.48 3.70 3.53
C GLN A 70 -0.89 2.34 2.97
N LEU A 71 -2.06 2.21 2.33
CA LEU A 71 -2.50 0.94 1.71
C LEU A 71 -1.46 0.34 0.75
N PRO A 72 -0.81 1.09 -0.16
CA PRO A 72 0.23 0.54 -1.03
C PRO A 72 1.41 -0.04 -0.25
N LEU A 73 1.75 0.55 0.91
CA LEU A 73 2.81 0.03 1.78
C LEU A 73 2.37 -1.29 2.42
N THR A 74 1.15 -1.35 2.97
CA THR A 74 0.58 -2.60 3.48
C THR A 74 0.47 -3.68 2.38
N CYS A 75 0.15 -3.30 1.15
CA CYS A 75 0.17 -4.19 -0.02
C CYS A 75 1.59 -4.72 -0.29
N ALA A 76 2.60 -3.85 -0.24
CA ALA A 76 4.00 -4.22 -0.44
C ALA A 76 4.52 -5.13 0.68
N GLU A 77 4.14 -4.88 1.94
CA GLU A 77 4.48 -5.74 3.07
C GLU A 77 3.88 -7.14 2.91
N ASN A 78 2.61 -7.24 2.52
CA ASN A 78 1.94 -8.52 2.26
C ASN A 78 2.53 -9.26 1.04
N MET A 79 3.02 -8.53 0.04
CA MET A 79 3.75 -9.07 -1.10
C MET A 79 5.10 -9.67 -0.69
N VAL A 80 5.88 -8.96 0.13
CA VAL A 80 7.17 -9.44 0.66
C VAL A 80 6.96 -10.64 1.58
N ALA A 81 5.88 -10.64 2.36
CA ALA A 81 5.48 -11.76 3.20
C ALA A 81 4.91 -12.97 2.43
N MET A 82 4.75 -12.87 1.09
CA MET A 82 4.12 -13.89 0.23
C MET A 82 2.79 -14.41 0.81
N LYS A 83 1.98 -13.53 1.41
CA LYS A 83 0.76 -13.94 2.11
C LYS A 83 -0.35 -14.30 1.11
N PRO A 84 -0.96 -15.50 1.20
CA PRO A 84 -2.10 -15.83 0.36
C PRO A 84 -3.31 -14.95 0.72
N LEU A 85 -4.01 -14.38 -0.29
CA LEU A 85 -5.30 -13.67 -0.10
C LEU A 85 -6.44 -14.64 0.23
N CYS A 86 -6.28 -15.93 -0.07
CA CYS A 86 -7.20 -17.00 0.33
C CYS A 86 -6.46 -17.95 1.28
N GLY A 87 -6.49 -17.63 2.58
CA GLY A 87 -5.91 -18.44 3.65
C GLY A 87 -6.49 -18.03 5.00
#